data_AF-A0A9D1FYD8-F1
#
_entry.id   AF-A0A9D1FYD8-F1
#
_cell.length_a   1.000
_cell.length_b   1.000
_cell.length_c   1.000
_cell.angle_alpha   90.00
_cell.angle_beta   90.00
_cell.angle_gamma   90.00
#
_symmetry.space_group_name_H-M   'P 1'
#
loop_
_entity.id
_entity.type
_entity.pdbx_description
1 polymer ?
#
loop_
_entity_poly.entity_id
_entity_poly.type
_entity_poly.pdbx_seq_one_letter_code
_entity_poly.pdbx_strand_id
1 'polypeptide(L)'
;MSQWNAKDLVAQAEACRALLRRLPGVYAAGPRFDENGELSEIHVLASLARNPKQVVRDVQSALFAAYGIEVDHRIVSVAQLPENPLAEEDGEELESPPVSAAAPVPDIRLAVAGIDSRLTLGEYAATVRLSYCGQVFEGVARCRDTAIQRDRAPAQATIEAVNAFLGVEAYALLEVKRTLLWGEPVALTALELIAGSEPRVLIGAALQGHNPPLGIVHSTLDALNRSLSRVRRVEEQIF
;
A
#
# COMPACT_ATOMS: atom_id res chain seq x y z
N MET A 1 24.95 36.04 33.50
CA MET A 1 25.53 35.18 32.46
C MET A 1 25.08 33.75 32.70
N SER A 2 23.79 33.49 32.53
CA SER A 2 23.26 32.13 32.58
C SER A 2 23.61 31.46 31.26
N GLN A 3 24.59 30.57 31.31
CA GLN A 3 24.86 29.62 30.24
C GLN A 3 23.57 28.83 30.02
N TRP A 4 22.81 29.19 28.98
CA TRP A 4 21.73 28.35 28.52
C TRP A 4 22.30 27.22 27.67
N ASN A 5 21.72 26.06 27.94
CA ASN A 5 22.19 24.74 27.61
C ASN A 5 22.12 24.54 26.09
N ALA A 6 23.26 24.49 25.41
CA ALA A 6 23.30 24.03 24.02
C ALA A 6 22.63 22.65 23.85
N LYS A 7 22.60 21.84 24.92
CA LYS A 7 21.86 20.57 24.98
C LYS A 7 20.35 20.71 24.83
N ASP A 8 19.74 21.76 25.38
CA ASP A 8 18.29 21.92 25.36
C ASP A 8 17.81 22.36 23.97
N LEU A 9 18.61 23.19 23.28
CA LEU A 9 18.37 23.59 21.88
C LEU A 9 18.51 22.42 20.91
N VAL A 10 19.50 21.55 21.10
CA VAL A 10 19.68 20.35 20.28
C VAL A 10 18.50 19.39 20.47
N ALA A 11 18.05 19.17 21.71
CA ALA A 11 16.90 18.34 22.01
C ALA A 11 15.60 18.91 21.42
N GLN A 12 15.41 20.23 21.47
CA GLN A 12 14.25 20.90 20.91
C GLN A 12 14.24 20.87 19.37
N ALA A 13 15.42 21.02 18.75
CA ALA A 13 15.58 20.86 17.30
C ALA A 13 15.31 19.44 16.82
N GLU A 14 15.74 18.44 17.59
CA GLU A 14 15.47 17.04 17.30
C GLU A 14 13.99 16.70 17.45
N ALA A 15 13.32 17.21 18.50
CA ALA A 15 11.88 17.04 18.70
C ALA A 15 11.07 17.67 17.54
N CYS A 16 11.40 18.90 17.14
CA CYS A 16 10.77 19.56 15.99
C CYS A 16 11.03 18.79 14.69
N ARG A 17 12.28 18.34 14.46
CA ARG A 17 12.64 17.51 13.31
C ARG A 17 11.82 16.23 13.26
N ALA A 18 11.69 15.54 14.37
CA ALA A 18 10.93 14.30 14.49
C ALA A 18 9.45 14.51 14.21
N LEU A 19 8.86 15.61 14.70
CA LEU A 19 7.48 15.98 14.39
C LEU A 19 7.29 16.26 12.90
N LEU A 20 8.14 17.09 12.31
CA LEU A 20 8.01 17.52 10.92
C LEU A 20 8.21 16.38 9.93
N ARG A 21 9.10 15.41 10.23
CA ARG A 21 9.26 14.17 9.44
C ARG A 21 8.01 13.31 9.37
N ARG A 22 7.07 13.47 10.33
CA ARG A 22 5.80 12.73 10.32
C ARG A 22 4.76 13.36 9.41
N LEU A 23 5.03 14.54 8.85
CA LEU A 23 4.12 15.19 7.93
C LEU A 23 4.07 14.44 6.59
N PRO A 24 2.88 14.25 5.99
CA PRO A 24 2.74 13.50 4.74
C PRO A 24 3.56 14.10 3.60
N GLY A 25 4.45 13.28 3.02
CA GLY A 25 5.29 13.69 1.91
C GLY A 25 6.50 14.53 2.32
N VAL A 26 6.87 14.60 3.61
CA VAL A 26 8.15 15.18 4.07
C VAL A 26 9.17 14.05 4.27
N TYR A 27 10.29 14.12 3.56
CA TYR A 27 11.40 13.17 3.66
C TYR A 27 12.40 13.56 4.77
N ALA A 28 12.65 14.87 4.92
CA ALA A 28 13.55 15.38 5.93
C ALA A 28 13.14 16.79 6.37
N ALA A 29 13.44 17.12 7.62
CA ALA A 29 13.29 18.45 8.16
C ALA A 29 14.55 18.85 8.94
N GLY A 30 15.06 20.04 8.66
CA GLY A 30 16.21 20.65 9.33
C GLY A 30 15.79 21.97 9.98
N PRO A 31 15.12 21.94 11.15
CA PRO A 31 14.90 23.15 11.93
C PRO A 31 16.23 23.62 12.54
N ARG A 32 16.49 24.92 12.45
CA ARG A 32 17.59 25.62 13.11
C ARG A 32 17.03 26.63 14.09
N PHE A 33 17.65 26.68 15.26
CA PHE A 33 17.35 27.65 16.32
C PHE A 33 18.52 28.62 16.43
N ASP A 34 18.23 29.86 16.79
CA ASP A 34 19.24 30.87 17.08
C ASP A 34 19.80 30.72 18.51
N GLU A 35 20.73 31.60 18.89
CA GLU A 35 21.35 31.62 20.22
C GLU A 35 20.34 31.95 21.35
N ASN A 36 19.17 32.49 21.01
CA ASN A 36 18.10 32.83 21.94
C ASN A 36 17.07 31.69 22.11
N GLY A 37 17.19 30.63 21.31
CA GLY A 37 16.27 29.51 21.30
C GLY A 37 15.00 29.73 20.50
N GLU A 38 14.98 30.75 19.63
CA GLU A 38 13.91 30.98 18.66
C GLU A 38 14.21 30.27 17.35
N LEU A 39 13.15 29.83 16.66
CA LEU A 39 13.27 29.11 15.40
C LEU A 39 13.63 30.07 14.27
N SER A 40 14.85 29.97 13.74
CA SER A 40 15.38 30.89 12.73
C SER A 40 15.16 30.42 11.30
N GLU A 41 15.30 29.11 11.03
CA GLU A 41 15.14 28.54 9.70
C GLU A 41 14.59 27.11 9.76
N ILE A 42 13.80 26.72 8.76
CA ILE A 42 13.33 25.34 8.58
C ILE A 42 13.53 24.92 7.13
N HIS A 43 14.44 23.97 6.91
CA HIS A 43 14.57 23.32 5.61
C HIS A 43 13.76 22.03 5.56
N VAL A 44 12.87 21.91 4.60
CA VAL A 44 12.00 20.75 4.43
C VAL A 44 12.27 20.13 3.07
N LEU A 45 12.66 18.86 3.05
CA LEU A 45 12.72 18.03 1.85
C LEU A 45 11.37 17.33 1.71
N ALA A 46 10.65 17.53 0.61
CA ALA A 46 9.32 16.98 0.41
C ALA A 46 9.16 16.27 -0.94
N SER A 47 8.10 15.50 -1.12
CA SER A 47 7.79 14.85 -2.40
C SER A 47 7.15 15.82 -3.40
N LEU A 48 7.25 15.47 -4.68
CA LEU A 48 6.55 16.19 -5.77
C LEU A 48 5.02 15.99 -5.76
N ALA A 49 4.49 15.06 -4.96
CA ALA A 49 3.05 14.77 -4.90
C ALA A 49 2.25 15.84 -4.14
N ARG A 50 2.92 16.78 -3.44
CA ARG A 50 2.30 17.83 -2.63
C ARG A 50 2.70 19.20 -3.14
N ASN A 51 1.81 20.19 -3.02
CA ASN A 51 2.15 21.58 -3.35
C ASN A 51 3.03 22.19 -2.24
N PRO A 52 4.16 22.86 -2.55
CA PRO A 52 5.00 23.52 -1.55
C PRO A 52 4.25 24.42 -0.56
N LYS A 53 3.24 25.18 -1.03
CA LYS A 53 2.42 26.04 -0.15
C LYS A 53 1.61 25.24 0.87
N GLN A 54 1.18 24.03 0.51
CA GLN A 54 0.48 23.13 1.42
C GLN A 54 1.46 22.55 2.45
N VAL A 55 2.68 22.17 2.02
CA VAL A 55 3.73 21.69 2.94
C VAL A 55 4.09 22.76 3.96
N VAL A 56 4.27 24.02 3.54
CA VAL A 56 4.53 25.13 4.47
C VAL A 56 3.38 25.30 5.48
N ARG A 57 2.12 25.23 5.04
CA ARG A 57 0.96 25.32 5.94
C ARG A 57 0.87 24.16 6.93
N ASP A 58 1.20 22.95 6.49
CA ASP A 58 1.23 21.75 7.33
C ASP A 58 2.32 21.89 8.41
N VAL A 59 3.50 22.41 8.05
CA VAL A 59 4.61 22.71 8.97
C VAL A 59 4.18 23.73 10.03
N GLN A 60 3.58 24.85 9.61
CA GLN A 60 3.09 25.89 10.53
C GLN A 60 2.03 25.33 11.48
N SER A 61 1.06 24.58 10.94
CA SER A 61 -0.03 23.99 11.71
C SER A 61 0.49 22.96 12.72
N ALA A 62 1.48 22.16 12.35
CA ALA A 62 2.05 21.12 13.21
C ALA A 62 2.86 21.71 14.37
N LEU A 63 3.74 22.70 14.10
CA LEU A 63 4.54 23.34 15.14
C LEU A 63 3.69 24.15 16.12
N PHE A 64 2.65 24.81 15.60
CA PHE A 64 1.68 25.50 16.45
C PHE A 64 0.88 24.51 17.31
N ALA A 65 0.37 23.42 16.73
CA ALA A 65 -0.45 22.46 17.47
C ALA A 65 0.34 21.66 18.52
N ALA A 66 1.59 21.29 18.23
CA ALA A 66 2.40 20.47 19.12
C ALA A 66 3.14 21.27 20.20
N TYR A 67 3.62 22.47 19.85
CA TYR A 67 4.52 23.24 20.71
C TYR A 67 4.07 24.68 20.95
N GLY A 68 2.95 25.11 20.36
CA GLY A 68 2.49 26.50 20.46
C GLY A 68 3.41 27.49 19.75
N ILE A 69 4.32 27.03 18.88
CA ILE A 69 5.29 27.88 18.19
C ILE A 69 4.64 28.44 16.93
N GLU A 70 4.48 29.77 16.88
CA GLU A 70 4.10 30.46 15.65
C GLU A 70 5.31 30.57 14.72
N VAL A 71 5.15 30.09 13.49
CA VAL A 71 6.21 30.04 12.48
C VAL A 71 5.83 30.91 11.29
N ASP A 72 6.69 31.86 10.91
CA ASP A 72 6.50 32.61 9.67
C ASP A 72 6.83 31.72 8.46
N HIS A 73 5.98 31.71 7.44
CA HIS A 73 6.23 31.03 6.17
C HIS A 73 7.55 31.44 5.50
N ARG A 74 8.08 32.65 5.78
CA ARG A 74 9.34 33.15 5.22
C ARG A 74 10.57 32.37 5.66
N ILE A 75 10.53 31.75 6.85
CA ILE A 75 11.64 30.97 7.37
C ILE A 75 11.59 29.49 6.95
N VAL A 76 10.55 29.08 6.21
CA VAL A 76 10.37 27.71 5.72
C VAL A 76 10.78 27.58 4.26
N SER A 77 11.87 26.84 4.01
CA SER A 77 12.35 26.52 2.67
C SER A 77 11.96 25.08 2.32
N VAL A 78 11.18 24.89 1.25
CA VAL A 78 10.78 23.56 0.76
C VAL A 78 11.54 23.21 -0.51
N ALA A 79 12.30 22.11 -0.47
CA ALA A 79 12.92 21.48 -1.64
C ALA A 79 12.16 20.20 -1.98
N GLN A 80 11.89 19.94 -3.26
CA GLN A 80 11.11 18.77 -3.68
C GLN A 80 11.92 17.76 -4.47
N LEU A 81 11.69 16.47 -4.21
CA LEU A 81 12.30 15.36 -4.94
C LEU A 81 11.25 14.31 -5.34
N PRO A 82 11.44 13.59 -6.46
CA PRO A 82 10.54 12.52 -6.89
C PRO A 82 10.60 11.29 -5.96
N GLU A 83 11.75 11.01 -5.36
CA GLU A 83 12.03 9.82 -4.53
C GLU A 83 12.76 10.23 -3.25
N ASN A 84 12.68 9.41 -2.19
CA ASN A 84 13.32 9.69 -0.90
C ASN A 84 14.82 9.32 -0.95
N PRO A 85 15.76 10.29 -0.92
CA PRO A 85 17.18 10.00 -1.02
C PRO A 85 17.81 9.54 0.31
N LEU A 86 17.05 9.51 1.40
CA LEU A 86 17.52 9.10 2.74
C LEU A 86 17.10 7.67 3.12
N ALA A 87 16.56 6.91 2.17
CA ALA A 87 16.36 5.48 2.34
C ALA A 87 17.70 4.77 2.10
N GLU A 88 18.60 4.81 3.10
CA GLU A 88 19.77 3.94 3.10
C GLU A 88 19.49 2.67 3.91
N GLU A 89 19.89 1.56 3.29
CA GLU A 89 20.01 0.20 3.82
C GLU A 89 21.06 0.21 4.94
N ASP A 90 20.70 -0.14 6.18
CA ASP A 90 21.58 -0.83 7.15
C ASP A 90 20.81 -1.07 8.46
N GLY A 91 20.99 -2.27 9.02
CA GLY A 91 20.12 -2.84 10.04
C GLY A 91 20.54 -2.69 11.49
N GLU A 92 19.91 -3.57 12.28
CA GLU A 92 20.09 -3.94 13.68
C GLU A 92 19.19 -3.26 14.74
N GLU A 93 18.52 -4.17 15.44
CA GLU A 93 17.42 -4.04 16.38
C GLU A 93 17.93 -3.76 17.79
N LEU A 94 17.27 -2.89 18.55
CA LEU A 94 17.15 -3.00 20.02
C LEU A 94 15.75 -2.46 20.46
N GLU A 95 14.86 -3.42 20.72
CA GLU A 95 13.79 -3.52 21.75
C GLU A 95 13.33 -2.22 22.48
N SER A 96 12.05 -1.87 22.74
CA SER A 96 10.68 -2.36 22.48
C SER A 96 9.64 -1.29 23.01
N PRO A 97 8.31 -1.50 23.16
CA PRO A 97 7.18 -0.83 22.46
C PRO A 97 6.26 0.01 23.41
N PRO A 98 4.95 0.35 23.16
CA PRO A 98 4.07 0.26 21.98
C PRO A 98 3.25 1.55 21.64
N VAL A 99 3.02 1.85 20.35
CA VAL A 99 1.70 2.30 19.81
C VAL A 99 1.74 2.18 18.27
N SER A 100 1.40 0.98 17.81
CA SER A 100 1.00 0.57 16.45
C SER A 100 1.45 1.47 15.28
N ALA A 101 2.74 1.39 14.97
CA ALA A 101 3.25 1.68 13.64
C ALA A 101 2.85 0.54 12.70
N ALA A 102 1.99 0.81 11.73
CA ALA A 102 1.87 -0.06 10.58
C ALA A 102 3.21 0.03 9.82
N ALA A 103 3.96 -1.06 9.84
CA ALA A 103 5.14 -1.26 9.00
C ALA A 103 4.87 -0.80 7.56
N PRO A 104 5.88 -0.36 6.79
CA PRO A 104 5.74 -0.26 5.34
C PRO A 104 5.31 -1.63 4.86
N VAL A 105 4.04 -1.73 4.52
CA VAL A 105 3.47 -3.00 4.14
C VAL A 105 4.14 -3.37 2.83
N PRO A 106 4.82 -4.53 2.72
CA PRO A 106 5.44 -4.91 1.46
C PRO A 106 4.38 -4.77 0.36
N ASP A 107 4.72 -4.06 -0.72
CA ASP A 107 3.84 -3.92 -1.90
C ASP A 107 3.81 -5.29 -2.58
N ILE A 108 3.03 -6.22 -2.00
CA ILE A 108 2.85 -7.57 -2.51
C ILE A 108 2.00 -7.43 -3.77
N ARG A 109 2.67 -7.49 -4.92
CA ARG A 109 2.02 -7.53 -6.24
C ARG A 109 2.28 -8.86 -6.89
N LEU A 110 1.24 -9.70 -6.90
CA LEU A 110 1.24 -10.93 -7.67
C LEU A 110 1.07 -10.58 -9.15
N ALA A 111 2.00 -11.05 -9.99
CA ALA A 111 1.94 -10.88 -11.43
C ALA A 111 1.36 -12.14 -12.09
N VAL A 112 0.52 -11.98 -13.11
CA VAL A 112 -0.03 -13.11 -13.87
C VAL A 112 1.09 -13.75 -14.70
N ALA A 113 1.44 -14.99 -14.37
CA ALA A 113 2.43 -15.79 -15.11
C ALA A 113 1.79 -16.60 -16.24
N GLY A 114 0.51 -16.97 -16.10
CA GLY A 114 -0.21 -17.68 -17.15
C GLY A 114 -1.65 -18.02 -16.79
N ILE A 115 -2.47 -18.25 -17.81
CA ILE A 115 -3.86 -18.71 -17.67
C ILE A 115 -4.10 -19.79 -18.71
N ASP A 116 -4.59 -20.94 -18.25
CA ASP A 116 -5.09 -22.00 -19.11
C ASP A 116 -6.58 -22.18 -18.92
N SER A 117 -7.28 -22.49 -20.00
CA SER A 117 -8.70 -22.84 -19.98
C SER A 117 -8.88 -24.13 -20.75
N ARG A 118 -9.55 -25.11 -20.14
CA ARG A 118 -9.84 -26.41 -20.75
C ARG A 118 -11.33 -26.66 -20.71
N LEU A 119 -11.90 -27.01 -21.85
CA LEU A 119 -13.30 -27.40 -21.98
C LEU A 119 -13.35 -28.88 -22.36
N THR A 120 -13.93 -29.71 -21.50
CA THR A 120 -14.02 -31.16 -21.69
C THR A 120 -15.43 -31.61 -21.37
N LEU A 121 -16.17 -32.14 -22.36
CA LEU A 121 -17.48 -32.80 -22.17
C LEU A 121 -18.46 -32.05 -21.24
N GLY A 122 -18.63 -30.73 -21.44
CA GLY A 122 -19.55 -29.91 -20.66
C GLY A 122 -19.00 -29.43 -19.31
N GLU A 123 -17.74 -29.72 -19.01
CA GLU A 123 -17.00 -29.13 -17.90
C GLU A 123 -15.97 -28.11 -18.39
N TYR A 124 -15.94 -26.97 -17.73
CA TYR A 124 -14.94 -25.92 -17.93
C TYR A 124 -13.99 -25.91 -16.74
N ALA A 125 -12.69 -25.89 -17.02
CA ALA A 125 -11.64 -25.75 -16.03
C ALA A 125 -10.77 -24.54 -16.36
N ALA A 126 -10.55 -23.67 -15.38
CA ALA A 126 -9.63 -22.54 -15.46
C ALA A 126 -8.46 -22.77 -14.51
N THR A 127 -7.23 -22.62 -15.02
CA THR A 127 -6.00 -22.67 -14.24
C THR A 127 -5.33 -21.31 -14.33
N VAL A 128 -5.00 -20.71 -13.19
CA VAL A 128 -4.33 -19.41 -13.10
C VAL A 128 -3.00 -19.61 -12.37
N ARG A 129 -1.93 -19.08 -12.95
CA ARG A 129 -0.60 -19.06 -12.35
C ARG A 129 -0.21 -17.62 -12.04
N LEU A 130 0.09 -17.37 -10.77
CA LEU A 130 0.56 -16.09 -10.27
C LEU A 130 2.03 -16.22 -9.87
N SER A 131 2.80 -15.16 -10.05
CA SER A 131 4.23 -15.13 -9.70
C SER A 131 4.53 -14.01 -8.73
N TYR A 132 5.43 -14.30 -7.79
CA TYR A 132 5.98 -13.35 -6.83
C TYR A 132 7.41 -13.74 -6.49
N CYS A 133 8.36 -12.81 -6.67
CA CYS A 133 9.79 -13.03 -6.41
C CYS A 133 10.36 -14.33 -7.00
N GLY A 134 9.92 -14.69 -8.22
CA GLY A 134 10.37 -15.91 -8.91
C GLY A 134 9.67 -17.21 -8.47
N GLN A 135 8.85 -17.19 -7.42
CA GLN A 135 7.98 -18.30 -7.06
C GLN A 135 6.67 -18.24 -7.85
N VAL A 136 6.11 -19.40 -8.20
CA VAL A 136 4.84 -19.52 -8.94
C VAL A 136 3.81 -20.26 -8.09
N PHE A 137 2.63 -19.68 -7.98
CA PHE A 137 1.48 -20.21 -7.27
C PHE A 137 0.37 -20.51 -8.28
N GLU A 138 -0.19 -21.71 -8.21
CA GLU A 138 -1.23 -22.18 -9.14
C GLU A 138 -2.56 -22.37 -8.41
N GLY A 139 -3.65 -21.96 -9.05
CA GLY A 139 -5.02 -22.23 -8.61
C GLY A 139 -5.86 -22.76 -9.76
N VAL A 140 -6.84 -23.62 -9.45
CA VAL A 140 -7.60 -24.40 -10.44
C VAL A 140 -9.07 -24.50 -10.06
N ALA A 141 -9.93 -23.81 -10.83
CA ALA A 141 -11.38 -23.92 -10.68
C ALA A 141 -11.97 -24.83 -11.76
N ARG A 142 -12.91 -25.70 -11.37
CA ARG A 142 -13.71 -26.53 -12.29
C ARG A 142 -15.19 -26.24 -12.09
N CYS A 143 -15.94 -26.17 -13.18
CA CYS A 143 -17.38 -25.92 -13.15
C CYS A 143 -18.08 -26.51 -14.37
N ARG A 144 -19.42 -26.54 -14.33
CA ARG A 144 -20.22 -26.81 -15.53
C ARG A 144 -20.06 -25.70 -16.55
N ASP A 145 -20.09 -26.04 -17.82
CA ASP A 145 -19.95 -25.10 -18.92
C ASP A 145 -21.23 -24.27 -19.15
N THR A 146 -21.48 -23.30 -18.28
CA THR A 146 -22.52 -22.28 -18.46
C THR A 146 -21.87 -20.90 -18.44
N ALA A 147 -22.48 -19.90 -19.09
CA ALA A 147 -21.88 -18.56 -19.19
C ALA A 147 -21.51 -17.97 -17.81
N ILE A 148 -22.41 -18.08 -16.83
CA ILE A 148 -22.19 -17.59 -15.46
C ILE A 148 -21.01 -18.32 -14.80
N GLN A 149 -20.97 -19.66 -14.91
CA GLN A 149 -19.94 -20.46 -14.25
C GLN A 149 -18.58 -20.29 -14.93
N ARG A 150 -18.57 -20.17 -16.26
CA ARG A 150 -17.37 -19.92 -17.08
C ARG A 150 -16.72 -18.58 -16.74
N ASP A 151 -17.51 -17.55 -16.44
CA ASP A 151 -16.98 -16.26 -15.99
C ASP A 151 -16.49 -16.32 -14.52
N ARG A 152 -17.12 -17.12 -13.66
CA ARG A 152 -16.71 -17.27 -12.25
C ARG A 152 -15.43 -18.08 -12.08
N ALA A 153 -15.20 -19.08 -12.92
CA ALA A 153 -14.08 -20.01 -12.76
C ALA A 153 -12.68 -19.32 -12.80
N PRO A 154 -12.36 -18.39 -13.71
CA PRO A 154 -11.08 -17.67 -13.68
C PRO A 154 -10.87 -16.86 -12.39
N ALA A 155 -11.92 -16.23 -11.86
CA ALA A 155 -11.86 -15.52 -10.58
C ALA A 155 -11.61 -16.49 -9.42
N GLN A 156 -12.31 -17.62 -9.40
CA GLN A 156 -12.14 -18.65 -8.36
C GLN A 156 -10.73 -19.25 -8.39
N ALA A 157 -10.20 -19.55 -9.58
CA ALA A 157 -8.83 -20.04 -9.76
C ALA A 157 -7.79 -19.00 -9.32
N THR A 158 -8.07 -17.71 -9.51
CA THR A 158 -7.21 -16.62 -9.01
C THR A 158 -7.21 -16.57 -7.48
N ILE A 159 -8.38 -16.68 -6.84
CA ILE A 159 -8.49 -16.73 -5.38
C ILE A 159 -7.74 -17.94 -4.83
N GLU A 160 -7.85 -19.10 -5.45
CA GLU A 160 -7.13 -20.30 -5.03
C GLU A 160 -5.60 -20.13 -5.14
N ALA A 161 -5.11 -19.53 -6.24
CA ALA A 161 -3.70 -19.20 -6.40
C ALA A 161 -3.20 -18.21 -5.31
N VAL A 162 -4.04 -17.26 -4.94
CA VAL A 162 -3.76 -16.30 -3.86
C VAL A 162 -3.79 -16.97 -2.48
N ASN A 163 -4.76 -17.85 -2.22
CA ASN A 163 -4.82 -18.61 -0.98
C ASN A 163 -3.60 -19.54 -0.85
N ALA A 164 -3.13 -20.13 -1.96
CA ALA A 164 -1.89 -20.90 -2.00
C ALA A 164 -0.66 -20.03 -1.68
N PHE A 165 -0.64 -18.78 -2.14
CA PHE A 165 0.40 -17.81 -1.77
C PHE A 165 0.36 -17.42 -0.28
N LEU A 166 -0.84 -17.24 0.28
CA LEU A 166 -1.02 -16.83 1.68
C LEU A 166 -0.88 -17.99 2.69
N GLY A 167 -1.12 -19.22 2.25
CA GLY A 167 -1.20 -20.41 3.10
C GLY A 167 -2.52 -20.55 3.87
N VAL A 168 -3.50 -19.67 3.62
CA VAL A 168 -4.81 -19.64 4.30
C VAL A 168 -5.92 -19.25 3.32
N GLU A 169 -7.14 -19.73 3.59
CA GLU A 169 -8.33 -19.28 2.88
C GLU A 169 -8.79 -17.93 3.43
N ALA A 170 -8.48 -16.86 2.70
CA ALA A 170 -8.75 -15.50 3.16
C ALA A 170 -9.93 -14.82 2.47
N TYR A 171 -10.39 -15.36 1.33
CA TYR A 171 -11.34 -14.68 0.45
C TYR A 171 -12.46 -15.60 -0.06
N ALA A 172 -13.67 -15.05 -0.20
CA ALA A 172 -14.77 -15.67 -0.91
C ALA A 172 -15.23 -14.86 -2.12
N LEU A 173 -15.60 -15.55 -3.20
CA LEU A 173 -16.10 -14.95 -4.43
C LEU A 173 -17.60 -14.63 -4.32
N LEU A 174 -17.94 -13.34 -4.27
CA LEU A 174 -19.33 -12.89 -4.30
C LEU A 174 -19.86 -12.90 -5.73
N GLU A 175 -19.31 -12.05 -6.61
CA GLU A 175 -19.83 -11.84 -7.96
C GLU A 175 -18.71 -11.59 -8.97
N VAL A 176 -18.93 -12.10 -10.19
CA VAL A 176 -18.20 -11.68 -11.40
C VAL A 176 -19.23 -11.16 -12.38
N LYS A 177 -19.02 -9.94 -12.87
CA LYS A 177 -19.92 -9.30 -13.82
C LYS A 177 -19.14 -8.71 -14.98
N ARG A 178 -19.63 -8.96 -16.20
CA ARG A 178 -19.11 -8.34 -17.41
C ARG A 178 -20.07 -7.23 -17.84
N THR A 179 -19.55 -6.06 -18.13
CA THR A 179 -20.33 -4.89 -18.57
C THR A 179 -19.58 -4.14 -19.67
N LEU A 180 -20.25 -3.21 -20.34
CA LEU A 180 -19.61 -2.25 -21.23
C LEU A 180 -19.38 -0.93 -20.48
N LEU A 181 -18.21 -0.33 -20.68
CA LEU A 181 -17.87 1.02 -20.23
C LEU A 181 -17.37 1.81 -21.44
N TRP A 182 -18.12 2.83 -21.84
CA TRP A 182 -17.83 3.61 -23.06
C TRP A 182 -17.73 2.73 -24.34
N GLY A 183 -18.48 1.62 -24.38
CA GLY A 183 -18.43 0.67 -25.49
C GLY A 183 -17.35 -0.41 -25.37
N GLU A 184 -16.44 -0.30 -24.41
CA GLU A 184 -15.38 -1.29 -24.16
C GLU A 184 -15.81 -2.30 -23.08
N PRO A 185 -15.56 -3.61 -23.28
CA PRO A 185 -15.90 -4.61 -22.28
C PRO A 185 -15.01 -4.51 -21.04
N VAL A 186 -15.63 -4.54 -19.86
CA VAL A 186 -14.99 -4.45 -18.54
C VAL A 186 -15.47 -5.61 -17.66
N ALA A 187 -14.54 -6.27 -16.98
CA ALA A 187 -14.81 -7.24 -15.93
C ALA A 187 -14.85 -6.52 -14.58
N LEU A 188 -15.85 -6.86 -13.76
CA LEU A 188 -15.99 -6.44 -12.37
C LEU A 188 -15.98 -7.71 -11.51
N THR A 189 -15.19 -7.70 -10.44
CA THR A 189 -15.17 -8.78 -9.46
C THR A 189 -15.45 -8.20 -8.08
N ALA A 190 -16.37 -8.81 -7.35
CA ALA A 190 -16.64 -8.54 -5.94
C ALA A 190 -16.25 -9.75 -5.10
N LEU A 191 -15.48 -9.51 -4.04
CA LEU A 191 -14.95 -10.50 -3.12
C LEU A 191 -15.26 -10.10 -1.68
N GLU A 192 -15.32 -11.07 -0.79
CA GLU A 192 -15.36 -10.85 0.65
C GLU A 192 -14.03 -11.27 1.28
N LEU A 193 -13.42 -10.38 2.07
CA LEU A 193 -12.29 -10.72 2.93
C LEU A 193 -12.83 -11.34 4.21
N ILE A 194 -12.52 -12.62 4.41
CA ILE A 194 -12.94 -13.44 5.56
C ILE A 194 -11.83 -13.51 6.63
N ALA A 195 -10.56 -13.34 6.23
CA ALA A 195 -9.44 -13.26 7.15
C ALA A 195 -9.41 -11.91 7.89
N GLY A 196 -10.17 -11.80 8.99
CA GLY A 196 -10.21 -10.61 9.85
C GLY A 196 -11.33 -10.61 10.88
N SER A 197 -11.38 -9.59 11.75
CA SER A 197 -12.44 -9.42 12.76
C SER A 197 -13.75 -8.87 12.19
N GLU A 198 -13.70 -8.24 11.01
CA GLU A 198 -14.86 -7.66 10.33
C GLU A 198 -14.88 -8.08 8.85
N PRO A 199 -16.00 -8.63 8.34
CA PRO A 199 -16.13 -8.92 6.92
C PRO A 199 -16.10 -7.63 6.11
N ARG A 200 -15.33 -7.62 5.02
CA ARG A 200 -15.22 -6.47 4.12
C ARG A 200 -15.34 -6.89 2.68
N VAL A 201 -16.12 -6.13 1.93
CA VAL A 201 -16.27 -6.33 0.49
C VAL A 201 -15.16 -5.60 -0.25
N LEU A 202 -14.46 -6.32 -1.11
CA LEU A 202 -13.44 -5.81 -2.02
C LEU A 202 -14.00 -5.85 -3.45
N ILE A 203 -13.79 -4.78 -4.20
CA ILE A 203 -14.25 -4.67 -5.59
C ILE A 203 -13.07 -4.30 -6.46
N GLY A 204 -12.95 -4.97 -7.60
CA GLY A 204 -11.93 -4.67 -8.60
C GLY A 204 -12.51 -4.67 -10.01
N ALA A 205 -11.83 -3.94 -10.90
CA ALA A 205 -12.27 -3.73 -12.27
C ALA A 205 -11.10 -3.85 -13.25
N ALA A 206 -11.35 -4.39 -14.44
CA ALA A 206 -10.34 -4.43 -15.50
C ALA A 206 -10.97 -4.43 -16.89
N LEU A 207 -10.33 -3.75 -17.84
CA LEU A 207 -10.68 -3.82 -19.26
C LEU A 207 -10.46 -5.26 -19.76
N GLN A 208 -11.43 -5.78 -20.50
CA GLN A 208 -11.34 -7.04 -21.20
C GLN A 208 -10.71 -6.78 -22.57
N GLY A 209 -9.48 -7.24 -22.76
CA GLY A 209 -8.88 -7.29 -24.09
C GLY A 209 -9.41 -8.48 -24.90
N HIS A 210 -8.58 -8.98 -25.82
CA HIS A 210 -8.88 -10.14 -26.66
C HIS A 210 -9.08 -11.46 -25.89
N ASN A 211 -8.75 -11.50 -24.59
CA ASN A 211 -8.87 -12.66 -23.71
C ASN A 211 -9.79 -12.33 -22.52
N PRO A 212 -11.08 -12.67 -22.57
CA PRO A 212 -12.03 -12.36 -21.50
C PRO A 212 -11.69 -13.02 -20.14
N PRO A 213 -11.25 -14.30 -20.07
CA PRO A 213 -10.74 -14.88 -18.82
C PRO A 213 -9.62 -14.06 -18.18
N LEU A 214 -8.66 -13.55 -18.96
CA LEU A 214 -7.58 -12.72 -18.45
C LEU A 214 -8.10 -11.40 -17.86
N GLY A 215 -9.09 -10.77 -18.49
CA GLY A 215 -9.74 -9.58 -17.92
C GLY A 215 -10.37 -9.84 -16.55
N ILE A 216 -10.98 -11.01 -16.35
CA ILE A 216 -11.56 -11.43 -15.07
C ILE A 216 -10.48 -11.68 -14.02
N VAL A 217 -9.35 -12.29 -14.40
CA VAL A 217 -8.20 -12.46 -13.50
C VAL A 217 -7.67 -11.09 -13.06
N HIS A 218 -7.52 -10.14 -13.99
CA HIS A 218 -7.07 -8.79 -13.67
C HIS A 218 -8.04 -8.04 -12.76
N SER A 219 -9.36 -8.12 -12.99
CA SER A 219 -10.33 -7.47 -12.08
C SER A 219 -10.31 -8.11 -10.69
N THR A 220 -10.05 -9.41 -10.61
CA THR A 220 -9.90 -10.13 -9.35
C THR A 220 -8.62 -9.70 -8.61
N LEU A 221 -7.50 -9.57 -9.31
CA LEU A 221 -6.24 -9.07 -8.73
C LEU A 221 -6.32 -7.59 -8.32
N ASP A 222 -7.02 -6.73 -9.06
CA ASP A 222 -7.25 -5.34 -8.66
C ASP A 222 -8.02 -5.24 -7.34
N ALA A 223 -8.98 -6.17 -7.10
CA ALA A 223 -9.68 -6.29 -5.82
C ALA A 223 -8.74 -6.79 -4.71
N LEU A 224 -7.94 -7.82 -4.99
CA LEU A 224 -7.11 -8.51 -3.99
C LEU A 224 -5.86 -7.73 -3.59
N ASN A 225 -5.12 -7.16 -4.55
CA ASN A 225 -3.81 -6.52 -4.32
C ASN A 225 -3.87 -5.37 -3.30
N ARG A 226 -5.02 -4.69 -3.17
CA ARG A 226 -5.23 -3.63 -2.15
C ARG A 226 -5.31 -4.19 -0.72
N SER A 227 -5.61 -5.47 -0.58
CA SER A 227 -5.77 -6.18 0.69
C SER A 227 -4.61 -7.12 1.02
N LEU A 228 -3.87 -7.61 0.02
CA LEU A 228 -2.78 -8.57 0.22
C LEU A 228 -1.68 -8.06 1.13
N SER A 229 -1.36 -6.79 1.03
CA SER A 229 -0.42 -6.14 1.94
C SER A 229 -0.88 -6.32 3.41
N ARG A 230 -2.19 -6.29 3.67
CA ARG A 230 -2.77 -6.32 5.02
C ARG A 230 -2.93 -7.74 5.59
N VAL A 231 -2.87 -8.78 4.75
CA VAL A 231 -2.97 -10.18 5.17
C VAL A 231 -1.56 -10.70 5.37
N ARG A 232 -1.16 -10.96 6.63
CA ARG A 232 0.17 -11.50 6.94
C ARG A 232 0.28 -12.94 6.43
N ARG A 233 1.38 -13.25 5.73
CA ARG A 233 1.76 -14.62 5.35
C ARG A 233 2.04 -15.44 6.60
N VAL A 234 1.62 -16.71 6.63
CA VAL A 234 1.75 -17.59 7.81
C VAL A 234 3.15 -18.22 7.95
N GLU A 235 4.10 -17.96 7.05
CA GLU A 235 5.41 -18.64 7.04
C GLU A 235 6.52 -18.01 7.90
N GLU A 236 6.20 -17.25 8.95
CA GLU A 236 7.19 -16.82 9.97
C GLU A 236 6.91 -17.47 11.35
N GLN A 237 6.60 -18.75 11.35
CA GLN A 237 6.71 -19.61 12.53
C GLN A 237 7.28 -20.97 12.12
N ILE A 238 8.60 -21.02 11.95
CA ILE A 238 9.50 -22.14 12.27
C ILE A 238 10.91 -21.59 12.05
N PHE A 239 11.51 -21.06 13.12
CA PHE A 239 12.82 -21.45 13.70
C PHE A 239 13.15 -20.54 14.87
#